data_AF-A0A434CT30-F1
#
_entry.id   AF-A0A434CT30-F1
#
_cell.length_a   1.000
_cell.length_b   1.000
_cell.length_c   1.000
_cell.angle_alpha   90.00
_cell.angle_beta   90.00
_cell.angle_gamma   90.00
#
_symmetry.space_group_name_H-M   'P 1'
#
loop_
_entity.id
_entity.type
_entity.pdbx_description
1 polymer ?
#
loop_
_entity_poly.entity_id
_entity_poly.type
_entity_poly.pdbx_seq_one_letter_code
_entity_poly.pdbx_strand_id
1 'polypeptide(L)' 'MRTLLYALVSATVVALSGPALAKDKLTVYTYESFTADWGPGPVVKKAFEAECGCDVEFISVADGVALLNRVRLE' A
#
# COMPACT_ATOMS: atom_id res chain seq x y z
N MET A 1 -23.23 -24.58 -30.04
CA MET A 1 -23.42 -23.13 -29.76
C MET A 1 -23.35 -22.80 -28.27
N ARG A 2 -24.11 -23.45 -27.37
CA ARG A 2 -24.05 -23.17 -25.91
C ARG A 2 -22.68 -23.44 -25.27
N THR A 3 -21.98 -24.50 -25.68
CA THR A 3 -20.61 -24.82 -25.23
C THR A 3 -19.57 -23.79 -25.68
N LEU A 4 -19.73 -23.23 -26.88
CA LEU A 4 -18.88 -22.13 -27.38
C LEU A 4 -19.11 -20.84 -26.58
N LEU A 5 -20.37 -20.55 -26.20
CA LEU A 5 -20.72 -19.44 -25.32
C LEU A 5 -20.10 -19.58 -23.93
N TYR A 6 -20.14 -20.77 -23.32
CA TYR A 6 -19.52 -21.00 -22.01
C TYR A 6 -17.98 -20.91 -22.06
N ALA A 7 -17.35 -21.39 -23.14
CA ALA A 7 -15.92 -21.27 -23.34
C ALA A 7 -15.48 -19.81 -23.49
N LEU A 8 -16.25 -18.99 -24.22
CA LEU A 8 -15.96 -17.56 -24.38
C LEU A 8 -16.08 -16.80 -23.06
N VAL A 9 -17.12 -17.09 -22.26
CA VAL A 9 -17.35 -16.44 -20.96
C VAL A 9 -16.24 -16.81 -19.96
N SER A 10 -15.79 -18.07 -19.95
CA SER A 10 -14.70 -18.51 -19.09
C SER A 10 -13.36 -17.85 -19.47
N ALA A 11 -13.09 -17.65 -20.76
CA ALA A 11 -11.87 -17.00 -21.21
C ALA A 11 -11.80 -15.52 -20.82
N THR A 12 -12.93 -14.80 -20.82
CA THR A 12 -13.00 -13.40 -20.41
C THR A 12 -12.78 -13.19 -18.90
N VAL A 13 -13.18 -14.14 -18.05
CA VAL A 13 -12.99 -14.01 -16.59
C VAL A 13 -11.51 -14.14 -16.21
N VAL A 14 -10.77 -15.03 -16.87
CA VAL A 14 -9.33 -15.21 -16.62
C VAL A 14 -8.51 -14.01 -17.12
N ALA A 15 -8.96 -13.33 -18.17
CA ALA A 15 -8.28 -12.16 -18.72
C ALA A 15 -8.37 -10.90 -17.84
N LEU A 16 -9.36 -10.82 -16.93
CA LEU A 16 -9.48 -9.72 -15.96
C LEU A 16 -8.65 -9.95 -14.68
N SER A 17 -8.05 -11.13 -14.53
CA SER A 17 -7.18 -11.49 -13.40
C SER A 17 -5.76 -10.94 -13.55
N GLY A 18 -5.61 -9.68 -13.99
CA GLY A 18 -4.31 -9.02 -14.02
C GLY A 18 -3.77 -8.81 -12.59
N PRO A 19 -2.43 -8.72 -12.41
CA PRO A 19 -1.88 -8.35 -11.11
C PRO A 19 -2.49 -7.02 -10.69
N ALA A 20 -3.00 -6.95 -9.46
CA ALA A 20 -3.46 -5.69 -8.90
C ALA A 20 -2.29 -4.69 -8.94
N LEU A 21 -2.43 -3.65 -9.75
CA LEU A 21 -1.53 -2.50 -9.71
C LEU A 21 -1.78 -1.80 -8.38
N ALA A 22 -1.07 -2.21 -7.33
CA ALA A 22 -1.00 -1.46 -6.09
C ALA A 22 -0.54 -0.04 -6.44
N LYS A 23 -1.12 0.98 -5.79
CA LYS A 23 -0.60 2.35 -5.94
C LYS A 23 0.90 2.30 -5.68
N ASP A 24 1.69 2.93 -6.56
CA ASP A 24 3.16 2.94 -6.48
C ASP A 24 3.72 3.46 -5.14
N LYS A 25 2.85 4.02 -4.29
CA LYS A 25 3.14 4.67 -3.03
C LYS A 25 2.39 4.05 -1.86
N LEU A 26 3.12 3.56 -0.86
CA LEU A 26 2.66 3.06 0.43
C LEU A 26 2.73 4.17 1.48
N THR A 27 1.58 4.70 1.89
CA THR A 27 1.49 5.68 2.97
C THR A 27 1.38 5.00 4.33
N VAL A 28 2.25 5.37 5.27
CA VAL A 28 2.31 4.82 6.63
C VAL A 28 2.20 5.97 7.63
N TYR A 29 1.12 5.99 8.40
CA TYR A 29 0.97 6.93 9.51
C TYR A 29 1.79 6.49 10.71
N THR A 30 2.51 7.43 11.32
CA THR A 30 3.36 7.16 12.49
C THR A 30 3.52 8.43 13.34
N TYR A 31 4.35 8.40 14.37
CA TYR A 31 4.59 9.51 15.31
C TYR A 31 5.89 10.28 15.00
N GLU A 32 6.04 11.48 15.56
CA GLU A 32 7.09 12.44 15.17
C GLU A 32 8.52 11.93 15.35
N SER A 33 8.82 11.27 16.47
CA SER A 33 10.16 10.74 16.74
C SER A 33 10.58 9.62 15.78
N PHE A 34 9.64 8.98 15.09
CA PHE A 34 9.95 8.01 14.05
C PHE A 34 10.42 8.70 12.76
N THR A 35 9.73 9.77 12.35
CA THR A 35 9.95 10.47 11.08
C THR A 35 11.06 11.52 11.11
N ALA A 36 11.54 11.89 12.30
CA ALA A 36 12.61 12.86 12.44
C ALA A 36 13.88 12.45 11.68
N ASP A 37 14.70 13.42 11.25
CA ASP A 37 15.96 13.15 10.53
C ASP A 37 16.94 12.29 11.34
N TRP A 38 16.88 12.39 12.67
CA TRP A 38 17.64 11.58 13.62
C TRP A 38 16.94 10.27 14.01
N GLY A 39 15.69 10.08 13.58
CA GLY A 39 14.87 8.92 13.86
C GLY A 39 15.13 7.74 12.93
N PRO A 40 14.47 6.60 13.17
CA PRO A 40 14.63 5.40 12.35
C PRO A 40 14.01 5.51 10.95
N GLY A 41 13.06 6.42 10.72
CA GLY A 41 12.27 6.52 9.49
C GLY A 41 13.09 6.57 8.20
N PRO A 42 14.10 7.45 8.07
CA PRO A 42 14.91 7.53 6.85
C PRO A 42 15.64 6.22 6.50
N VAL A 43 16.18 5.52 7.51
CA VAL A 43 16.91 4.27 7.32
C VAL A 43 15.97 3.13 6.94
N VAL A 44 14.81 3.05 7.63
CA VAL A 44 13.80 2.03 7.35
C VAL A 44 13.19 2.23 5.97
N LYS A 45 12.88 3.48 5.57
CA LYS A 45 12.39 3.82 4.22
C LYS A 45 13.33 3.24 3.17
N LYS A 46 14.60 3.62 3.22
CA LYS A 46 15.59 3.19 2.23
C LYS A 46 15.76 1.67 2.16
N ALA A 47 15.78 0.99 3.31
CA ALA A 47 15.92 -0.46 3.36
C ALA A 47 14.68 -1.17 2.80
N PHE A 48 13.49 -0.71 3.15
CA PHE A 48 12.23 -1.31 2.72
C PHE A 48 11.95 -1.08 1.24
N GLU A 49 12.21 0.13 0.73
CA GLU A 49 12.06 0.45 -0.69
C GLU A 49 12.96 -0.40 -1.60
N ALA A 50 14.16 -0.75 -1.11
CA ALA A 50 15.07 -1.64 -1.82
C ALA A 50 14.52 -3.09 -1.92
N GLU A 51 13.63 -3.49 -1.02
CA GLU A 51 13.01 -4.83 -1.01
C GLU A 51 11.66 -4.85 -1.72
N CYS A 52 10.80 -3.84 -1.49
CA CYS A 52 9.45 -3.82 -2.06
C CYS A 52 9.40 -3.31 -3.50
N GLY A 53 10.38 -2.52 -3.96
CA GLY A 53 10.31 -1.84 -5.25
C GLY A 53 9.17 -0.82 -5.34
N CYS A 54 8.82 -0.19 -4.22
CA CYS A 54 7.70 0.74 -4.04
C CYS A 54 8.20 2.06 -3.42
N ASP A 55 7.43 3.15 -3.50
CA ASP A 55 7.68 4.38 -2.73
C ASP A 55 6.99 4.30 -1.37
N VAL A 56 7.68 4.63 -0.29
CA VAL A 56 7.12 4.68 1.06
C VAL A 56 7.01 6.12 1.55
N GLU A 57 5.83 6.51 2.01
CA GLU A 57 5.61 7.82 2.61
C GLU A 57 5.23 7.68 4.08
N PHE A 58 6.08 8.21 4.96
CA PHE A 58 5.75 8.34 6.36
C PHE A 58 5.04 9.66 6.64
N ILE A 59 3.83 9.59 7.18
CA ILE A 59 3.08 10.76 7.63
C ILE A 59 3.09 10.79 9.17
N SER A 60 3.72 11.82 9.72
CA SER A 60 3.73 12.06 11.16
C SER A 60 2.38 12.60 11.64
N VAL A 61 1.76 11.88 12.57
CA VAL A 61 0.60 12.29 13.35
C VAL A 61 1.07 12.39 14.79
N ALA A 62 0.92 13.59 15.37
CA ALA A 62 1.47 14.05 16.64
C ALA A 62 1.80 12.94 17.67
N ASP A 63 0.80 12.13 18.04
CA ASP A 63 0.95 11.01 18.96
C ASP A 63 0.08 9.81 18.57
N GLY A 64 0.30 8.68 19.24
CA GLY A 64 -0.41 7.42 18.94
C GLY A 64 -1.92 7.47 19.20
N VAL A 65 -2.41 8.31 20.13
CA VAL A 65 -3.85 8.47 20.40
C VAL A 65 -4.49 9.31 19.29
N ALA A 66 -3.82 10.38 18.88
CA ALA A 66 -4.24 11.19 17.74
C ALA A 66 -4.27 10.35 16.44
N LEU A 67 -3.27 9.49 16.23
CA LEU A 67 -3.25 8.54 15.11
C LEU A 67 -4.45 7.59 15.18
N LEU A 68 -4.71 6.96 16.33
CA LEU A 68 -5.83 6.04 16.50
C LEU A 68 -7.17 6.72 16.20
N ASN A 69 -7.37 7.93 16.72
CA ASN A 69 -8.59 8.70 16.48
C ASN A 69 -8.76 9.06 15.00
N ARG A 70 -7.66 9.37 14.30
CA ARG A 70 -7.68 9.65 12.85
C ARG A 70 -8.04 8.42 12.03
N VAL A 71 -7.40 7.28 12.29
CA VAL A 71 -7.63 6.02 11.54
C VAL A 71 -9.08 5.53 11.70
N ARG A 72 -9.74 5.85 12.81
CA ARG A 72 -11.16 5.51 13.00
C ARG A 72 -12.13 6.28 12.11
N LEU A 73 -11.69 7.39 11.52
CA LEU A 73 -12.51 8.28 10.69
C LEU A 73 -12.23 8.15 9.19
N GLU A 74 -11.24 7.35 8.79
CA GLU A 74 -10.97 6.95 7.40
C GLU A 74 -11.76 5.69 7.03
#